data_AF-A0A836ZTG5-F1
#
_entry.id   AF-A0A836ZTG5-F1
#
_cell.length_a   1.000
_cell.length_b   1.000
_cell.length_c   1.000
_cell.angle_alpha   90.00
_cell.angle_beta   90.00
_cell.angle_gamma   90.00
#
_symmetry.space_group_name_H-M   'P 1'
#
loop_
_entity.id
_entity.type
_entity.pdbx_description
1 polymer ?
#
loop_
_entity_poly.entity_id
_entity_poly.type
_entity_poly.pdbx_seq_one_letter_code
_entity_poly.pdbx_strand_id
1 'polypeptide(L)' 'MVAWTHARGVRLRLIQPGKPNQNTHVESFNGRLRDECLNEHWFPTLLHARTEIERWRRE' A
#
# COMPACT_ATOMS: atom_id res chain seq x y z
N MET A 1 2.55 17.05 -6.05
CA MET A 1 1.81 15.81 -6.42
C MET A 1 0.88 16.04 -7.60
N VAL A 2 -0.11 16.96 -7.52
CA VAL A 2 -1.07 17.24 -8.62
C VAL A 2 -0.40 17.72 -9.93
N ALA A 3 0.54 18.67 -9.83
CA ALA A 3 1.27 19.16 -11.01
C ALA A 3 2.06 18.05 -11.72
N TRP A 4 2.68 17.16 -10.94
CA TRP A 4 3.42 16.01 -11.46
C TRP A 4 2.48 14.98 -12.10
N THR A 5 1.33 14.68 -11.48
CA THR A 5 0.39 13.71 -12.06
C THR A 5 -0.20 14.24 -13.36
N HIS A 6 -0.49 15.54 -13.41
CA HIS A 6 -0.93 16.21 -14.64
C HIS A 6 0.15 16.11 -15.73
N ALA A 7 1.40 16.43 -15.41
CA ALA A 7 2.52 16.32 -16.34
C ALA A 7 2.75 14.89 -16.86
N ARG A 8 2.36 13.87 -16.09
CA ARG A 8 2.49 12.45 -16.47
C ARG A 8 1.19 11.81 -16.98
N GLY A 9 0.12 12.58 -17.16
CA GLY A 9 -1.18 12.04 -17.60
C GLY A 9 -1.81 11.05 -16.61
N VAL A 10 -1.37 11.05 -15.34
CA VAL A 10 -1.90 10.17 -14.30
C VAL A 10 -3.22 10.75 -13.79
N ARG A 11 -4.30 9.98 -13.95
CA ARG A 11 -5.62 10.37 -13.45
C ARG A 11 -5.70 10.18 -11.93
N LEU A 12 -5.92 11.26 -11.20
CA LEU A 12 -6.20 11.22 -9.77
C LEU A 12 -7.67 10.88 -9.52
N ARG A 13 -7.92 9.98 -8.56
CA ARG A 13 -9.24 9.72 -7.99
C ARG A 13 -9.17 10.05 -6.50
N LEU A 14 -9.73 11.18 -6.13
CA LEU A 14 -9.75 11.62 -4.73
C LEU A 14 -10.95 11.00 -4.01
N ILE A 15 -10.75 10.69 -2.74
CA ILE A 15 -11.84 10.31 -1.83
C ILE A 15 -12.72 11.53 -1.63
N GLN A 16 -14.03 11.36 -1.77
CA GLN A 16 -15.01 12.42 -1.57
C GLN A 16 -15.14 12.73 -0.08
N PRO A 17 -15.28 14.01 0.31
CA PRO A 17 -15.57 14.37 1.69
C PRO A 17 -16.81 13.62 2.20
N GLY A 18 -16.69 13.04 3.41
CA GLY A 18 -17.78 12.27 4.02
C GLY A 18 -18.00 10.86 3.45
N LYS A 19 -17.14 10.37 2.54
CA LYS A 19 -17.23 9.00 2.00
C LYS A 19 -15.98 8.16 2.29
N PRO A 20 -15.69 7.85 3.57
CA PRO A 20 -14.50 7.09 3.96
C PRO A 20 -14.49 5.68 3.34
N ASN A 21 -15.66 5.11 3.07
CA ASN A 21 -15.81 3.80 2.43
C ASN A 21 -15.22 3.72 1.02
N GLN A 22 -14.92 4.84 0.36
CA GLN A 22 -14.20 4.83 -0.92
C GLN A 22 -12.74 4.38 -0.78
N ASN A 23 -12.20 4.36 0.45
CA ASN A 23 -10.84 3.91 0.76
C ASN A 23 -10.77 2.46 1.29
N THR A 24 -11.92 1.81 1.50
CA THR A 24 -11.98 0.53 2.23
C THR A 24 -11.09 -0.55 1.65
N HIS A 25 -10.96 -0.63 0.31
CA HIS A 25 -10.07 -1.61 -0.31
C HIS A 25 -8.59 -1.42 0.10
N VAL A 26 -8.11 -0.18 0.11
CA VAL A 26 -6.72 0.15 0.50
C VAL A 26 -6.54 -0.07 1.99
N GLU A 27 -7.53 0.26 2.81
CA GLU A 27 -7.51 0.01 4.26
C GLU A 27 -7.44 -1.48 4.58
N SER A 28 -8.29 -2.30 3.95
CA SER A 28 -8.26 -3.75 4.08
C SER A 28 -6.93 -4.34 3.60
N PHE A 29 -6.41 -3.86 2.47
CA PHE A 29 -5.10 -4.30 1.98
C PHE A 29 -3.97 -3.97 2.98
N ASN A 30 -3.95 -2.76 3.51
CA ASN A 30 -2.93 -2.33 4.47
C ASN A 30 -3.03 -3.08 5.80
N GLY A 31 -4.24 -3.38 6.27
CA GLY A 31 -4.47 -4.23 7.44
C GLY A 31 -3.89 -5.62 7.21
N ARG A 32 -4.27 -6.26 6.09
CA ARG A 32 -3.80 -7.59 5.73
C ARG A 32 -2.28 -7.67 5.58
N LEU A 33 -1.67 -6.75 4.84
CA LEU A 33 -0.22 -6.68 4.68
C LEU A 33 0.49 -6.53 6.04
N ARG A 34 -0.08 -5.73 6.96
CA ARG A 34 0.50 -5.55 8.28
C ARG A 34 0.42 -6.84 9.10
N ASP A 35 -0.76 -7.43 9.17
CA ASP A 35 -1.03 -8.57 10.06
C ASP A 35 -0.39 -9.86 9.53
N GLU A 36 -0.36 -10.06 8.22
CA GLU A 36 0.12 -11.33 7.63
C GLU A 36 1.59 -11.29 7.19
N CYS A 37 2.20 -10.10 7.04
CA CYS A 37 3.60 -9.99 6.59
C CYS A 37 4.45 -9.18 7.56
N LEU A 38 4.10 -7.92 7.80
CA LEU A 38 5.01 -7.00 8.49
C LEU A 38 5.17 -7.31 9.98
N ASN A 39 4.10 -7.73 10.66
CA ASN A 39 4.12 -8.06 12.08
C ASN A 39 4.72 -9.44 12.37
N GLU A 40 4.67 -10.36 11.41
CA GLU A 40 5.18 -11.73 11.53
C GLU A 40 6.71 -11.82 11.43
N HIS A 41 7.38 -10.77 10.94
CA HIS A 41 8.80 -10.80 10.62
C HIS A 41 9.59 -9.69 11.31
N TRP A 42 10.75 -10.05 11.87
CA TRP A 42 11.79 -9.09 12.18
C TRP A 42 12.66 -8.82 10.95
N PHE A 43 12.90 -7.56 10.61
CA PHE A 43 13.67 -7.17 9.43
C PHE A 43 15.07 -6.62 9.80
N PRO A 44 16.11 -7.46 9.90
CA PRO A 44 17.46 -7.01 10.24
C PRO A 44 18.13 -6.19 9.13
N THR A 45 17.69 -6.33 7.88
CA THR A 45 18.23 -5.58 6.74
C THR A 45 17.14 -5.20 5.74
N LEU A 46 17.41 -4.18 4.92
CA LEU A 46 16.52 -3.79 3.82
C LEU A 46 16.36 -4.90 2.76
N LEU A 47 17.40 -5.71 2.53
CA LEU A 47 17.32 -6.83 1.60
C LEU A 47 16.36 -7.91 2.11
N HIS A 48 16.42 -8.22 3.41
CA HIS A 48 15.47 -9.15 4.04
C HIS A 48 14.04 -8.64 3.91
N ALA A 49 13.79 -7.37 4.26
CA ALA A 49 12.47 -6.76 4.12
C ALA A 49 11.92 -6.84 2.69
N ARG A 50 12.74 -6.52 1.68
CA ARG A 50 12.32 -6.62 0.27
C ARG A 50 11.99 -8.04 -0.14
N THR A 51 12.75 -9.02 0.36
CA THR A 51 12.55 -10.44 0.02
C THR A 51 11.25 -10.97 0.60
N GLU A 52 11.00 -10.74 1.89
CA GLU A 52 9.78 -11.21 2.55
C GLU A 52 8.52 -10.50 2.04
N ILE A 53 8.58 -9.19 1.77
CA ILE A 53 7.44 -8.47 1.18
C ILE A 53 7.14 -8.98 -0.23
N GLU A 54 8.17 -9.24 -1.05
CA GLU A 54 7.98 -9.80 -2.40
C GLU A 54 7.48 -11.23 -2.39
N ARG A 55 7.85 -12.01 -1.37
CA ARG A 55 7.30 -13.34 -1.14
C ARG A 55 5.80 -13.25 -0.82
N TRP A 56 5.41 -12.50 0.21
CA TRP A 56 4.01 -12.32 0.59
C TRP A 56 3.15 -11.78 -0.56
N ARG A 57 3.69 -10.87 -1.39
CA ARG A 57 2.97 -10.32 -2.55
C ARG A 57 2.60 -11.37 -3.61
N ARG A 58 3.30 -12.52 -3.64
CA ARG A 58 3.12 -13.60 -4.62
C ARG A 58 2.28 -14.77 -4.09
N GLU A 59 2.02 -14.80 -2.79
CA GLU A 59 1.13 -15.76 -2.13
C GLU A 59 -0.34 -15.40 -2.39
#